data_AF-E2B6J1-F1
#
_entry.id   AF-E2B6J1-F1
#
_cell.length_a   1.000
_cell.length_b   1.000
_cell.length_c   1.000
_cell.angle_alpha   90.00
_cell.angle_beta   90.00
_cell.angle_gamma   90.00
#
_symmetry.space_group_name_H-M   'P 1'
#
loop_
_entity.id
_entity.type
_entity.pdbx_description
1 polymer ?
#
loop_
_entity_poly.entity_id
_entity_poly.type
_entity_poly.pdbx_seq_one_letter_code
_entity_poly.pdbx_strand_id
1 'polypeptide(L)'
;INIILFLTDVTPSEQEELFIKKLRQCCVAFDFMDPMADLKGKEIKRSTLNELVEYITAGRGVLTEPVYPETIKMVSANLFRTLPPSENPDFDPEEDDPTLEASWPHLQLVYEVFLRFLESSDFQPAIGKKVIDQKFVLQLLDLFDSEDPRERDFLKTVLHRIYGKFLGLRAFIRKQINNIFLREKKREKERDELWKKLGELEIERRNALTGSSNNAVPATNTPTTRARP
;
A
#
# COMPACT_ATOMS: atom_id res chain seq x y z
N ILE A 1 3.33 22.66 -11.65
CA ILE A 1 4.74 22.91 -11.24
C ILE A 1 5.54 23.47 -12.43
N ASN A 2 6.60 24.23 -12.18
CA ASN A 2 7.42 24.87 -13.22
C ASN A 2 8.80 24.20 -13.34
N ILE A 3 9.44 24.30 -14.50
CA ILE A 3 10.81 23.80 -14.69
C ILE A 3 11.76 24.60 -13.79
N ILE A 4 12.63 23.89 -13.09
CA ILE A 4 13.73 24.45 -12.28
C ILE A 4 15.05 24.06 -12.97
N LEU A 5 16.07 24.92 -12.85
CA LEU A 5 17.44 24.66 -13.34
C LEU A 5 17.96 23.28 -12.92
N PHE A 6 18.85 22.68 -13.72
CA PHE A 6 19.52 21.44 -13.35
C PHE A 6 20.57 21.67 -12.26
N LEU A 7 20.78 20.69 -11.39
CA LEU A 7 21.80 20.71 -10.33
C LEU A 7 23.23 20.79 -10.88
N THR A 8 23.44 20.30 -12.10
CA THR A 8 24.71 20.42 -12.83
C THR A 8 25.03 21.82 -13.30
N ASP A 9 24.02 22.70 -13.38
CA ASP A 9 24.12 24.02 -14.01
C ASP A 9 24.36 25.13 -12.98
N VAL A 10 24.45 24.79 -11.68
CA VAL A 10 24.69 25.74 -10.60
C VAL A 10 25.98 25.46 -9.85
N THR A 11 26.49 26.46 -9.15
CA THR A 11 27.73 26.32 -8.37
C THR A 11 27.52 25.38 -7.17
N PRO A 12 28.57 24.70 -6.66
CA PRO A 12 28.44 23.82 -5.50
C PRO A 12 27.81 24.48 -4.26
N SER A 13 28.01 25.81 -4.08
CA SER A 13 27.39 26.59 -3.01
C SER A 13 25.89 26.77 -3.15
N GLU A 14 25.34 26.70 -4.36
CA GLU A 14 23.91 26.86 -4.64
C GLU A 14 23.17 25.52 -4.76
N GLN A 15 23.92 24.41 -4.90
CA GLN A 15 23.34 23.09 -5.11
C GLN A 15 22.45 22.63 -3.96
N GLU A 16 22.84 22.86 -2.70
CA GLU A 16 22.02 22.46 -1.55
C GLU A 16 20.65 23.15 -1.55
N GLU A 17 20.63 24.47 -1.75
CA GLU A 17 19.39 25.25 -1.78
C GLU A 17 18.50 24.81 -2.95
N LEU A 18 19.10 24.59 -4.13
CA LEU A 18 18.38 24.11 -5.30
C LEU A 18 17.81 22.70 -5.09
N PHE A 19 18.59 21.82 -4.46
CA PHE A 19 18.16 20.45 -4.12
C PHE A 19 16.96 20.47 -3.18
N ILE A 20 17.01 21.29 -2.12
CA ILE A 20 15.87 21.49 -1.20
C ILE A 20 14.66 22.05 -1.95
N LYS A 21 14.85 23.01 -2.85
CA LYS A 21 13.76 23.57 -3.66
C LYS A 21 13.10 22.51 -4.56
N LYS A 22 13.89 21.63 -5.16
CA LYS A 22 13.39 20.50 -5.97
C LYS A 22 12.65 19.47 -5.10
N LEU A 23 13.15 19.13 -3.91
CA LEU A 23 12.43 18.27 -2.95
C LEU A 23 11.04 18.83 -2.61
N ARG A 24 10.98 20.13 -2.28
CA ARG A 24 9.70 20.81 -1.99
C ARG A 24 8.76 20.83 -3.18
N GLN A 25 9.27 20.99 -4.39
CA GLN A 25 8.47 20.94 -5.60
C GLN A 25 7.86 19.54 -5.84
N CYS A 26 8.60 18.48 -5.51
CA CYS A 26 8.13 17.09 -5.63
C CYS A 26 7.06 16.71 -4.58
N CYS A 27 6.77 17.56 -3.59
CA CYS A 27 5.64 17.37 -2.67
C CYS A 27 4.27 17.54 -3.34
N VAL A 28 4.19 18.15 -4.53
CA VAL A 28 2.92 18.35 -5.24
C VAL A 28 2.43 17.01 -5.79
N ALA A 29 1.25 16.56 -5.34
CA ALA A 29 0.57 15.38 -5.86
C ALA A 29 -0.08 15.65 -7.22
N PHE A 30 -0.19 14.62 -8.05
CA PHE A 30 -0.89 14.66 -9.34
C PHE A 30 -1.94 13.56 -9.35
N ASP A 31 -3.08 13.85 -9.98
CA ASP A 31 -4.10 12.85 -10.22
C ASP A 31 -3.73 11.98 -11.41
N PHE A 32 -3.56 10.68 -11.19
CA PHE A 32 -3.30 9.70 -12.23
C PHE A 32 -4.55 8.93 -12.68
N MET A 33 -5.70 9.14 -12.03
CA MET A 33 -6.98 8.58 -12.46
C MET A 33 -7.49 9.25 -13.74
N ASP A 34 -7.14 10.51 -13.97
CA ASP A 34 -7.20 11.14 -15.30
C ASP A 34 -5.79 11.15 -15.93
N PRO A 35 -5.51 10.26 -16.89
CA PRO A 35 -4.20 10.20 -17.55
C PRO A 35 -3.85 11.47 -18.32
N MET A 36 -4.83 12.23 -18.81
CA MET A 36 -4.64 13.40 -19.66
C MET A 36 -4.50 14.70 -18.85
N ALA A 37 -4.94 14.70 -17.59
CA ALA A 37 -4.74 15.82 -16.69
C ALA A 37 -3.24 16.07 -16.44
N ASP A 38 -2.83 17.34 -16.54
CA ASP A 38 -1.52 17.86 -16.13
C ASP A 38 -0.30 17.06 -16.66
N LEU A 39 -0.36 16.53 -17.88
CA LEU A 39 0.74 15.78 -18.51
C LEU A 39 2.11 16.47 -18.37
N LYS A 40 2.14 17.79 -18.60
CA LYS A 40 3.36 18.60 -18.44
C LYS A 40 3.86 18.61 -17.00
N GLY A 41 2.97 18.75 -16.02
CA GLY A 41 3.33 18.74 -14.61
C GLY A 41 3.82 17.36 -14.16
N LYS A 42 3.16 16.29 -14.62
CA LYS A 42 3.57 14.91 -14.39
C LYS A 42 4.99 14.66 -14.90
N GLU A 43 5.30 15.09 -16.13
CA GLU A 43 6.62 14.89 -16.70
C GLU A 43 7.71 15.70 -16.00
N ILE A 44 7.43 16.97 -15.64
CA ILE A 44 8.39 17.79 -14.88
C ILE A 44 8.73 17.13 -13.54
N LYS A 45 7.74 16.60 -12.81
CA LYS A 45 7.97 15.93 -11.53
C LYS A 45 8.76 14.64 -11.73
N ARG A 46 8.42 13.85 -12.75
CA ARG A 46 9.14 12.61 -13.09
C ARG A 46 10.62 12.89 -13.39
N SER A 47 10.91 13.88 -14.23
CA SER A 47 12.28 14.30 -14.56
C SER A 47 13.03 14.81 -13.33
N THR A 48 12.37 15.64 -12.51
CA THR A 48 12.96 16.17 -11.27
C THR A 48 13.28 15.04 -10.29
N LEU A 49 12.39 14.07 -10.10
CA LEU A 49 12.63 12.93 -9.22
C LEU A 49 13.82 12.07 -9.70
N ASN A 50 13.94 11.81 -11.01
CA ASN A 50 15.10 11.11 -11.56
C ASN A 50 16.41 11.86 -11.26
N GLU A 51 16.44 13.17 -11.48
CA GLU A 51 17.60 14.00 -11.16
C GLU A 51 17.96 13.94 -9.67
N LEU A 52 16.97 13.90 -8.76
CA LEU A 52 17.21 13.73 -7.33
C LEU A 52 17.84 12.37 -7.01
N VAL A 53 17.39 11.28 -7.67
CA VAL A 53 17.98 9.94 -7.52
C VAL A 53 19.44 9.96 -7.95
N GLU A 54 19.73 10.52 -9.12
CA GLU A 54 21.08 10.62 -9.67
C GLU A 54 21.99 11.45 -8.75
N TYR A 55 21.51 12.60 -8.28
CA TYR A 55 22.28 13.50 -7.42
C TYR A 55 22.65 12.87 -6.08
N ILE A 56 21.71 12.18 -5.42
CA ILE A 56 22.00 11.45 -4.16
C ILE A 56 22.98 10.28 -4.41
N THR A 57 22.85 9.61 -5.56
CA THR A 57 23.68 8.44 -5.88
C THR A 57 25.12 8.83 -6.22
N ALA A 58 25.30 9.92 -6.96
CA ALA A 58 26.62 10.38 -7.42
C ALA A 58 27.34 11.28 -6.41
N GLY A 59 26.61 12.04 -5.60
CA GLY A 59 27.16 13.08 -4.76
C GLY A 59 27.70 12.57 -3.42
N ARG A 60 28.89 13.06 -3.03
CA ARG A 60 29.40 12.99 -1.65
C ARG A 60 29.12 14.31 -0.93
N GLY A 61 28.75 14.24 0.34
CA GLY A 61 28.41 15.40 1.16
C GLY A 61 27.03 16.00 0.88
N VAL A 62 26.18 15.32 0.09
CA VAL A 62 24.83 15.81 -0.27
C VAL A 62 23.88 15.80 0.93
N LEU A 63 24.04 14.86 1.85
CA LEU A 63 23.13 14.65 2.99
C LEU A 63 23.50 15.52 4.19
N THR A 64 23.35 16.84 4.04
CA THR A 64 23.52 17.81 5.13
C THR A 64 22.30 17.84 6.07
N GLU A 65 22.44 18.40 7.27
CA GLU A 65 21.36 18.40 8.28
C GLU A 65 20.02 19.00 7.77
N PRO A 66 19.99 20.11 7.01
CA PRO A 66 18.76 20.68 6.46
C PRO A 66 18.03 19.79 5.44
N VAL A 67 18.77 18.88 4.78
CA VAL A 67 18.22 18.00 3.73
C VAL A 67 17.33 16.89 4.30
N TYR A 68 17.63 16.38 5.50
CA TYR A 68 16.87 15.30 6.14
C TYR A 68 15.37 15.60 6.27
N PRO A 69 14.94 16.70 6.93
CA PRO A 69 13.52 16.98 7.09
C PRO A 69 12.81 17.22 5.76
N GLU A 70 13.45 17.86 4.78
CA GLU A 70 12.86 18.12 3.47
C GLU A 70 12.69 16.82 2.65
N THR A 71 13.66 15.90 2.75
CA THR A 71 13.58 14.59 2.10
C THR A 71 12.45 13.75 2.70
N ILE A 72 12.39 13.65 4.03
CA ILE A 72 11.34 12.90 4.72
C ILE A 72 9.97 13.52 4.46
N LYS A 73 9.85 14.85 4.45
CA LYS A 73 8.61 15.55 4.11
C LYS A 73 8.15 15.23 2.68
N MET A 74 9.06 15.25 1.71
CA MET A 74 8.75 14.90 0.32
C MET A 74 8.29 13.44 0.21
N VAL A 75 8.98 12.52 0.87
CA VAL A 75 8.59 11.09 0.92
C VAL A 75 7.21 10.92 1.55
N SER A 76 6.98 11.51 2.72
CA SER A 76 5.69 11.42 3.41
C SER A 76 4.53 12.00 2.62
N ALA A 77 4.74 13.14 1.93
CA ALA A 77 3.71 13.79 1.12
C ALA A 77 3.29 12.95 -0.10
N ASN A 78 4.14 12.03 -0.54
CA ASN A 78 3.88 11.17 -1.70
C ASN A 78 3.43 9.76 -1.31
N LEU A 79 4.03 9.16 -0.28
CA LEU A 79 3.75 7.77 0.08
C LEU A 79 2.53 7.60 0.98
N PHE A 80 2.37 8.44 2.00
CA PHE A 80 1.39 8.23 3.06
C PHE A 80 0.00 8.69 2.60
N ARG A 81 -0.73 7.74 2.02
CA ARG A 81 -2.10 7.87 1.50
C ARG A 81 -3.01 6.82 2.10
N THR A 82 -4.31 7.06 2.05
CA THR A 82 -5.31 6.02 2.32
C THR A 82 -5.29 5.05 1.15
N LEU A 83 -5.02 3.76 1.43
CA LEU A 83 -5.14 2.71 0.42
C LEU A 83 -6.62 2.53 0.05
N PRO A 84 -6.95 2.18 -1.21
CA PRO A 84 -8.30 1.82 -1.59
C PRO A 84 -8.83 0.71 -0.65
N PRO A 85 -10.10 0.78 -0.22
CA PRO A 85 -10.67 -0.30 0.58
C PRO A 85 -10.65 -1.60 -0.24
N SER A 86 -10.11 -2.69 0.30
CA SER A 86 -10.13 -4.01 -0.36
C SER A 86 -11.52 -4.68 -0.30
N GLU A 87 -12.58 -3.89 -0.15
CA GLU A 87 -13.95 -4.36 0.08
C GLU A 87 -14.71 -4.52 -1.24
N ASN A 88 -14.12 -5.16 -2.25
CA ASN A 88 -14.93 -5.70 -3.32
C ASN A 88 -15.50 -7.04 -2.81
N PRO A 89 -16.81 -7.14 -2.49
CA PRO A 89 -17.41 -8.34 -1.90
C PRO A 89 -17.40 -9.54 -2.87
N ASP A 90 -17.20 -9.29 -4.17
CA ASP A 90 -17.05 -10.31 -5.19
C ASP A 90 -15.57 -10.64 -5.50
N PHE A 91 -14.62 -10.10 -4.71
CA PHE A 91 -13.19 -10.33 -4.93
C PHE A 91 -12.79 -11.77 -4.64
N ASP A 92 -12.23 -12.43 -5.64
CA ASP A 92 -11.62 -13.75 -5.51
C ASP A 92 -10.09 -13.61 -5.49
N PRO A 93 -9.42 -13.79 -4.34
CA PRO A 93 -7.97 -13.67 -4.24
C PRO A 93 -7.18 -14.72 -5.05
N GLU A 94 -7.82 -15.77 -5.58
CA GLU A 94 -7.19 -16.75 -6.47
C GLU A 94 -7.34 -16.39 -7.96
N GLU A 95 -8.39 -15.66 -8.34
CA GLU A 95 -8.70 -15.34 -9.75
C GLU A 95 -8.45 -13.88 -10.13
N ASP A 96 -8.58 -12.93 -9.19
CA ASP A 96 -8.50 -11.50 -9.48
C ASP A 96 -7.05 -10.99 -9.53
N ASP A 97 -6.76 -10.22 -10.58
CA ASP A 97 -5.49 -9.52 -10.72
C ASP A 97 -5.32 -8.45 -9.62
N PRO A 98 -4.11 -8.29 -9.05
CA PRO A 98 -3.87 -7.29 -8.02
C PRO A 98 -4.07 -5.87 -8.56
N THR A 99 -4.72 -5.02 -7.75
CA THR A 99 -4.89 -3.62 -8.12
C THR A 99 -3.54 -2.90 -8.18
N LEU A 100 -3.16 -2.44 -9.37
CA LEU A 100 -1.93 -1.67 -9.59
C LEU A 100 -2.13 -0.20 -9.27
N GLU A 101 -1.13 0.42 -8.63
CA GLU A 101 -1.19 1.83 -8.26
C GLU A 101 -1.01 2.73 -9.49
N ALA A 102 -2.00 3.59 -9.78
CA ALA A 102 -1.98 4.48 -10.94
C ALA A 102 -0.86 5.51 -10.88
N SER A 103 -0.47 5.95 -9.68
CA SER A 103 0.59 6.94 -9.47
C SER A 103 2.00 6.35 -9.51
N TRP A 104 2.14 5.07 -9.87
CA TRP A 104 3.40 4.33 -9.88
C TRP A 104 4.57 5.04 -10.60
N PRO A 105 4.39 5.72 -11.75
CA PRO A 105 5.49 6.43 -12.42
C PRO A 105 6.18 7.48 -11.56
N HIS A 106 5.48 8.06 -10.58
CA HIS A 106 6.09 8.95 -9.58
C HIS A 106 6.50 8.20 -8.32
N LEU A 107 5.64 7.31 -7.82
CA LEU A 107 5.89 6.61 -6.56
C LEU A 107 7.14 5.73 -6.60
N GLN A 108 7.39 5.04 -7.71
CA GLN A 108 8.64 4.28 -7.90
C GLN A 108 9.85 5.17 -7.64
N LEU A 109 9.90 6.36 -8.24
CA LEU A 109 11.04 7.27 -8.09
C LEU A 109 11.12 7.85 -6.67
N VAL A 110 9.99 8.08 -5.99
CA VAL A 110 9.98 8.49 -4.58
C VAL A 110 10.60 7.41 -3.69
N TYR A 111 10.25 6.14 -3.92
CA TYR A 111 10.87 5.01 -3.23
C TYR A 111 12.37 4.90 -3.55
N GLU A 112 12.77 5.10 -4.80
CA GLU A 112 14.18 5.11 -5.19
C GLU A 112 14.96 6.23 -4.50
N VAL A 113 14.44 7.47 -4.49
CA VAL A 113 15.03 8.59 -3.74
C VAL A 113 15.20 8.22 -2.28
N PHE A 114 14.15 7.67 -1.65
CA PHE A 114 14.21 7.32 -0.23
C PHE A 114 15.21 6.20 0.04
N LEU A 115 15.27 5.19 -0.83
CA LEU A 115 16.19 4.08 -0.67
C LEU A 115 17.65 4.54 -0.87
N ARG A 116 17.94 5.37 -1.89
CA ARG A 116 19.27 5.97 -2.08
C ARG A 116 19.67 6.84 -0.90
N PHE A 117 18.74 7.64 -0.38
CA PHE A 117 18.96 8.44 0.84
C PHE A 117 19.32 7.56 2.04
N LEU A 118 18.59 6.48 2.28
CA LEU A 118 18.87 5.56 3.38
C LEU A 118 20.16 4.77 3.17
N GLU A 119 20.52 4.41 1.93
CA GLU A 119 21.69 3.59 1.60
C GLU A 119 22.98 4.39 1.43
N SER A 120 22.90 5.70 1.27
CA SER A 120 24.06 6.59 1.15
C SER A 120 25.06 6.36 2.28
N SER A 121 26.35 6.37 1.94
CA SER A 121 27.46 6.29 2.89
C SER A 121 27.49 7.49 3.85
N ASP A 122 26.95 8.62 3.42
CA ASP A 122 26.95 9.87 4.17
C ASP A 122 25.73 9.98 5.10
N PHE A 123 24.85 8.97 5.07
CA PHE A 123 23.68 8.93 5.93
C PHE A 123 24.06 8.81 7.40
N GLN A 124 23.59 9.75 8.22
CA GLN A 124 23.84 9.85 9.65
C GLN A 124 22.57 9.47 10.45
N PRO A 125 22.52 8.29 11.09
CA PRO A 125 21.36 7.88 11.88
C PRO A 125 21.04 8.83 13.05
N ALA A 126 22.04 9.54 13.56
CA ALA A 126 21.87 10.52 14.64
C ALA A 126 20.99 11.72 14.25
N ILE A 127 21.04 12.13 12.98
CA ILE A 127 20.18 13.18 12.41
C ILE A 127 18.85 12.55 11.97
N GLY A 128 18.91 11.43 11.24
CA GLY A 128 17.73 10.75 10.71
C GLY A 128 16.69 10.37 11.77
N LYS A 129 17.10 10.01 12.99
CA LYS A 129 16.16 9.65 14.07
C LYS A 129 15.28 10.81 14.54
N LYS A 130 15.63 12.07 14.22
CA LYS A 130 14.81 13.26 14.53
C LYS A 130 13.59 13.37 13.63
N VAL A 131 13.62 12.72 12.46
CA VAL A 131 12.59 12.83 11.40
C VAL A 131 11.95 11.48 11.05
N ILE A 132 12.65 10.36 11.26
CA ILE A 132 12.12 9.00 11.15
C ILE A 132 11.81 8.51 12.57
N ASP A 133 10.60 8.80 13.03
CA ASP A 133 10.11 8.45 14.36
C ASP A 133 9.13 7.26 14.31
N GLN A 134 8.53 6.93 15.46
CA GLN A 134 7.53 5.86 15.54
C GLN A 134 6.29 6.15 14.69
N LYS A 135 5.90 7.41 14.54
CA LYS A 135 4.75 7.80 13.73
C LYS A 135 5.04 7.54 12.25
N PHE A 136 6.20 7.96 11.76
CA PHE A 136 6.64 7.67 10.39
C PHE A 136 6.65 6.17 10.11
N VAL A 137 7.21 5.37 11.03
CA VAL A 137 7.24 3.91 10.89
C VAL A 137 5.85 3.29 10.88
N LEU A 138 4.92 3.77 11.70
CA LEU A 138 3.56 3.27 11.71
C LEU A 138 2.87 3.51 10.36
N GLN A 139 2.95 4.74 9.83
CA GLN A 139 2.37 5.07 8.52
C GLN A 139 3.04 4.28 7.38
N LEU A 140 4.33 4.00 7.48
CA LEU A 140 5.04 3.14 6.51
C LEU A 140 4.56 1.68 6.59
N LEU A 141 4.28 1.17 7.79
CA LEU A 141 3.78 -0.19 7.99
C LEU A 141 2.35 -0.36 7.47
N ASP A 142 1.50 0.68 7.57
CA ASP A 142 0.14 0.66 7.02
C ASP A 142 0.13 0.46 5.49
N LEU A 143 1.19 0.89 4.79
CA LEU A 143 1.31 0.69 3.35
C LEU A 143 1.58 -0.77 2.93
N PHE A 144 1.92 -1.67 3.87
CA PHE A 144 2.09 -3.10 3.54
C PHE A 144 0.78 -3.79 3.14
N ASP A 145 -0.36 -3.16 3.42
CA ASP A 145 -1.68 -3.60 2.95
C ASP A 145 -1.91 -3.25 1.45
N SER A 146 -0.93 -2.64 0.75
CA SER A 146 -1.02 -2.35 -0.69
C SER A 146 -1.14 -3.64 -1.51
N GLU A 147 -2.08 -3.66 -2.46
CA GLU A 147 -2.27 -4.75 -3.42
C GLU A 147 -1.16 -4.81 -4.49
N ASP A 148 -0.45 -3.69 -4.72
CA ASP A 148 0.62 -3.62 -5.71
C ASP A 148 1.88 -4.35 -5.21
N PRO A 149 2.28 -5.49 -5.83
CA PRO A 149 3.45 -6.25 -5.39
C PRO A 149 4.76 -5.45 -5.47
N ARG A 150 4.84 -4.49 -6.40
CA ARG A 150 6.03 -3.66 -6.58
C ARG A 150 6.22 -2.73 -5.39
N GLU A 151 5.13 -2.15 -4.90
CA GLU A 151 5.13 -1.30 -3.70
C GLU A 151 5.57 -2.09 -2.47
N ARG A 152 5.02 -3.29 -2.28
CA ARG A 152 5.39 -4.18 -1.16
C ARG A 152 6.88 -4.54 -1.16
N ASP A 153 7.48 -4.76 -2.32
CA ASP A 153 8.91 -5.07 -2.41
C ASP A 153 9.81 -3.88 -2.04
N PHE A 154 9.44 -2.66 -2.43
CA PHE A 154 10.12 -1.46 -1.96
C PHE A 154 9.95 -1.27 -0.45
N LEU A 155 8.73 -1.39 0.07
CA LEU A 155 8.43 -1.28 1.49
C LEU A 155 9.23 -2.26 2.33
N LYS A 156 9.31 -3.53 1.91
CA LYS A 156 10.14 -4.57 2.54
C LYS A 156 11.60 -4.13 2.66
N THR A 157 12.15 -3.61 1.57
CA THR A 157 13.55 -3.16 1.51
C THR A 157 13.78 -1.93 2.38
N VAL A 158 12.92 -0.91 2.28
CA VAL A 158 12.99 0.32 3.07
C VAL A 158 12.87 0.02 4.57
N LEU A 159 11.89 -0.80 4.97
CA LEU A 159 11.71 -1.19 6.37
C LEU A 159 12.93 -1.94 6.90
N HIS A 160 13.54 -2.82 6.10
CA HIS A 160 14.76 -3.51 6.46
C HIS A 160 15.93 -2.53 6.69
N ARG A 161 16.09 -1.50 5.84
CA ARG A 161 17.11 -0.46 6.03
C ARG A 161 16.87 0.35 7.31
N ILE A 162 15.63 0.76 7.57
CA ILE A 162 15.24 1.47 8.80
C ILE A 162 15.53 0.61 10.03
N TYR A 163 15.11 -0.66 10.03
CA TYR A 163 15.36 -1.60 11.12
C TYR A 163 16.86 -1.82 11.39
N GLY A 164 17.66 -1.88 10.32
CA GLY A 164 19.11 -1.99 10.39
C GLY A 164 19.75 -0.77 11.07
N LYS A 165 19.40 0.45 10.63
CA LYS A 165 20.04 1.71 11.04
C LYS A 165 19.53 2.27 12.37
N PHE A 166 18.28 2.02 12.74
CA PHE A 166 17.64 2.62 13.92
C PHE A 166 17.39 1.59 15.03
N LEU A 167 18.41 1.35 15.86
CA LEU A 167 18.32 0.41 16.98
C LEU A 167 17.12 0.71 17.92
N GLY A 168 16.87 1.99 18.21
CA GLY A 168 15.77 2.43 19.08
C GLY A 168 14.36 2.15 18.54
N LEU A 169 14.21 1.90 17.23
CA LEU A 169 12.92 1.59 16.61
C LEU A 169 12.66 0.09 16.51
N ARG A 170 13.67 -0.78 16.71
CA ARG A 170 13.52 -2.24 16.50
C ARG A 170 12.44 -2.88 17.34
N ALA A 171 12.39 -2.55 18.63
CA ALA A 171 11.38 -3.10 19.54
C ALA A 171 9.96 -2.68 19.11
N PHE A 172 9.80 -1.42 18.72
CA PHE A 172 8.54 -0.88 18.21
C PHE A 172 8.13 -1.57 16.90
N ILE A 173 9.02 -1.66 15.91
CA ILE A 173 8.77 -2.32 14.62
C ILE A 173 8.31 -3.77 14.83
N ARG A 174 9.03 -4.55 15.65
CA ARG A 174 8.62 -5.95 15.94
C ARG A 174 7.25 -6.03 16.59
N LYS A 175 6.94 -5.14 17.52
CA LYS A 175 5.63 -5.08 18.16
C LYS A 175 4.52 -4.78 17.14
N GLN A 176 4.73 -3.80 16.26
CA GLN A 176 3.73 -3.45 15.25
C GLN A 176 3.54 -4.55 14.21
N ILE A 177 4.61 -5.16 13.71
CA ILE A 177 4.54 -6.32 12.82
C ILE A 177 3.75 -7.47 13.48
N ASN A 178 4.02 -7.77 14.75
CA ASN A 178 3.27 -8.79 15.48
C ASN A 178 1.79 -8.43 15.62
N ASN A 179 1.46 -7.16 15.88
CA ASN A 179 0.08 -6.70 15.94
C ASN A 179 -0.64 -6.88 14.60
N ILE A 180 0.03 -6.57 13.48
CA ILE A 180 -0.49 -6.79 12.12
C ILE A 180 -0.78 -8.28 11.91
N PHE A 181 0.19 -9.16 12.18
CA PHE A 181 -0.02 -10.61 12.05
C PHE A 181 -1.15 -11.14 12.93
N LEU A 182 -1.27 -10.65 14.17
CA LEU A 182 -2.36 -11.06 15.07
C LEU A 182 -3.72 -10.59 14.55
N ARG A 183 -3.79 -9.39 13.96
CA ARG A 183 -5.01 -8.87 13.33
C ARG A 183 -5.40 -9.71 12.11
N GLU A 184 -4.46 -10.05 11.23
CA GLU A 184 -4.71 -10.93 10.08
C GLU A 184 -5.22 -12.30 10.51
N LYS A 185 -4.57 -12.91 11.50
CA LYS A 185 -5.00 -14.20 12.04
C LYS A 185 -6.41 -14.14 12.66
N LYS A 186 -6.79 -13.00 13.24
CA LYS A 186 -8.14 -12.78 13.75
C LYS A 186 -9.15 -12.69 12.60
N ARG A 187 -8.83 -11.92 11.56
CA ARG A 187 -9.65 -11.80 10.34
C ARG A 187 -9.86 -13.16 9.68
N GLU A 188 -8.81 -13.95 9.55
CA GLU A 188 -8.87 -15.31 8.97
C GLU A 188 -9.82 -16.24 9.75
N LYS A 189 -9.71 -16.28 11.08
CA LYS A 189 -10.64 -17.05 11.91
C LYS A 189 -12.09 -16.61 11.74
N GLU A 190 -12.34 -15.31 11.69
CA GLU A 190 -13.69 -14.77 11.50
C GLU A 190 -14.25 -15.18 10.13
N ARG A 191 -13.43 -15.19 9.06
CA ARG A 191 -13.84 -15.73 7.75
C ARG A 191 -14.19 -17.21 7.83
N ASP A 192 -13.35 -18.03 8.47
CA ASP A 192 -13.58 -19.48 8.58
C ASP A 192 -14.88 -19.80 9.34
N GLU A 193 -15.17 -19.04 10.41
CA GLU A 193 -16.42 -19.16 11.18
C GLU A 193 -17.64 -18.80 10.32
N LEU A 194 -17.55 -17.76 9.49
CA LEU A 194 -18.62 -17.38 8.56
C LEU A 194 -18.85 -18.44 7.48
N TRP A 195 -17.79 -18.99 6.88
CA TRP A 195 -17.89 -20.07 5.90
C TRP A 195 -18.55 -21.31 6.49
N LYS A 196 -18.21 -21.67 7.74
CA LYS A 196 -18.85 -22.78 8.44
C LYS A 196 -20.35 -22.55 8.63
N LYS A 197 -20.73 -21.35 9.06
CA LYS A 197 -22.14 -20.98 9.27
C LYS A 197 -22.93 -20.97 7.97
N LEU A 198 -22.32 -20.50 6.87
CA LEU A 198 -22.95 -20.55 5.54
C LEU A 198 -23.21 -22.00 5.11
N GLY A 199 -22.22 -22.89 5.29
CA GLY A 199 -22.38 -24.32 5.00
C GLY A 199 -23.50 -24.98 5.82
N GLU A 200 -23.63 -24.65 7.11
CA GLU A 200 -24.73 -25.13 7.96
C GLU A 200 -26.10 -24.66 7.45
N LEU A 201 -26.23 -23.38 7.08
CA LEU A 201 -27.47 -22.81 6.54
C LEU A 201 -27.85 -23.43 5.18
N GLU A 202 -26.89 -23.73 4.32
CA GLU A 202 -27.14 -24.41 3.05
C GLU A 202 -27.65 -25.84 3.25
N ILE A 203 -27.10 -26.57 4.23
CA ILE A 203 -27.58 -27.90 4.60
C ILE A 203 -29.00 -27.81 5.14
N GLU A 204 -29.28 -26.86 6.03
CA GLU A 204 -30.63 -26.65 6.59
C GLU A 204 -31.65 -26.30 5.49
N ARG A 205 -31.30 -25.39 4.58
CA ARG A 205 -32.12 -25.04 3.41
C ARG A 205 -32.39 -26.25 2.53
N ARG A 206 -31.38 -27.08 2.26
CA ARG A 206 -31.53 -28.32 1.47
C ARG A 206 -32.48 -29.31 2.16
N ASN A 207 -32.36 -29.48 3.47
CA ASN A 207 -33.23 -30.36 4.26
C ASN A 207 -34.68 -29.87 4.33
N ALA A 208 -34.91 -28.56 4.41
CA ALA A 208 -36.26 -27.99 4.38
C ALA A 208 -36.98 -28.22 3.04
N LEU A 209 -36.24 -28.19 1.92
CA LEU A 209 -36.76 -28.46 0.58
C LEU A 209 -37.09 -29.94 0.37
N THR A 210 -36.27 -30.86 0.90
CA THR A 210 -36.55 -32.30 0.80
C THR A 210 -37.65 -32.75 1.78
N GLY A 211 -37.79 -32.09 2.93
CA GLY A 211 -38.83 -32.37 3.91
C GLY A 211 -40.26 -31.98 3.48
N SER A 212 -40.42 -31.02 2.56
CA SER A 212 -41.76 -30.60 2.08
C SER A 212 -42.39 -31.54 1.03
N SER A 213 -41.59 -32.38 0.35
CA SER A 213 -42.12 -33.32 -0.66
C SER A 213 -42.75 -34.60 -0.09
N ASN A 214 -42.72 -34.82 1.23
CA ASN A 214 -43.27 -36.02 1.86
C ASN A 214 -44.70 -35.88 2.43
N ASN A 215 -45.36 -34.73 2.23
CA ASN A 215 -46.78 -34.55 2.55
C ASN A 215 -47.66 -34.63 1.29
N ALA A 216 -47.62 -35.76 0.58
CA ALA A 216 -48.64 -36.10 -0.42
C ALA A 216 -49.79 -36.86 0.25
N VAL A 217 -50.98 -36.24 0.14
CA VAL A 217 -52.34 -36.60 0.58
C VAL A 217 -52.63 -38.11 0.77
N PRO A 218 -53.32 -38.54 1.86
CA PRO A 218 -53.77 -39.93 2.00
C PRO A 218 -54.80 -40.27 0.93
N ALA A 219 -54.58 -41.36 0.20
CA ALA A 219 -55.51 -41.89 -0.80
C ALA A 219 -56.86 -42.23 -0.18
N THR A 220 -57.92 -41.53 -0.59
CA THR A 220 -59.30 -41.87 -0.27
C THR A 220 -59.75 -43.08 -1.11
N ASN A 221 -59.89 -44.23 -0.45
CA ASN A 221 -60.47 -45.43 -1.05
C ASN A 221 -61.97 -45.23 -1.32
N THR A 222 -62.35 -45.11 -2.59
CA THR A 222 -63.75 -45.27 -3.04
C THR A 222 -64.07 -46.74 -3.33
N PRO A 223 -65.20 -47.30 -2.86
CA PRO A 223 -65.57 -48.68 -3.15
C PRO A 223 -66.19 -48.81 -4.55
N THR A 224 -65.68 -49.78 -5.30
CA THR A 224 -66.15 -50.22 -6.61
C THR A 224 -67.58 -50.76 -6.55
N THR A 225 -68.53 -50.08 -7.20
CA THR A 225 -69.85 -50.64 -7.50
C THR A 225 -69.79 -51.38 -8.84
N ARG A 226 -70.03 -52.69 -8.79
CA ARG A 226 -70.10 -53.61 -9.94
C ARG A 226 -71.51 -53.56 -10.55
N ALA A 227 -71.53 -53.73 -11.87
CA ALA A 227 -72.62 -53.58 -12.83
C ALA A 227 -74.00 -54.22 -12.51
N ARG A 228 -75.07 -53.47 -12.89
CA ARG A 228 -76.21 -53.75 -13.81
C ARG A 228 -76.71 -55.20 -14.04
N PRO A 229 -77.99 -55.42 -14.45
CA PRO A 229 -78.72 -54.72 -15.55
C PRO A 229 -79.69 -53.59 -15.16
#